data_AF-A0A2U1MBC8-F1
#
_entry.id   AF-A0A2U1MBC8-F1
#
_cell.length_a   1.000
_cell.length_b   1.000
_cell.length_c   1.000
_cell.angle_alpha   90.00
_cell.angle_beta   90.00
_cell.angle_gamma   90.00
#
_symmetry.space_group_name_H-M   'P 1'
#
loop_
_entity.id
_entity.type
_entity.pdbx_description
1 polymer ?
#
loop_
_entity_poly.entity_id
_entity_poly.type
_entity_poly.pdbx_seq_one_letter_code
_entity_poly.pdbx_strand_id
1 'polypeptide(L)'
;MARIPWESYDNYGENVKWVKHYCSNHQILLVGEGDFSFSYSLAMAFGDASNIVATSLDSYDVVIKKYERAKANLDILYRLGAQLSHGVDATKMKLHTDLQMRKFDRIVYNFPHAGFLGKEYDNRVITKHKNLVCGFFKNASRMLRPYGEVHVSHKTAYPFNLWNIEELASQNSLSLFEHVKFEIQDYPGYNNKRGEDVVIKKYERAKANLDILYRLGAQLSHGVDATKMKLHTDLQMRKFDRIVYNFPHAGFLGKEYDNRVITKHKNLVCGFFKNASRMLRPYGEVHVSHKTAYPFNLWNIEELASQNSLSLFEHVKFEIQDYPGYNNKRGEEVLKNPKRVHQKEGTP
;
A
#
# COMPACT_ATOMS: atom_id res chain seq x y z
N MET A 1 -8.05 -6.09 -29.37
CA MET A 1 -8.22 -6.07 -30.84
C MET A 1 -6.85 -6.00 -31.49
N ALA A 2 -6.74 -6.48 -32.73
CA ALA A 2 -5.50 -6.66 -33.48
C ALA A 2 -4.62 -5.39 -33.51
N ARG A 3 -3.31 -5.57 -33.27
CA ARG A 3 -2.30 -4.54 -33.46
C ARG A 3 -2.17 -4.26 -34.95
N ILE A 4 -2.46 -3.03 -35.36
CA ILE A 4 -1.88 -2.48 -36.59
C ILE A 4 -0.37 -2.33 -36.29
N PRO A 5 0.53 -2.87 -37.13
CA PRO A 5 1.96 -2.65 -36.98
C PRO A 5 2.23 -1.15 -37.00
N TRP A 6 2.85 -0.64 -35.93
CA TRP A 6 3.32 0.74 -35.89
C TRP A 6 4.46 0.89 -36.90
N GLU A 7 4.14 1.38 -38.10
CA GLU A 7 5.11 2.06 -38.94
C GLU A 7 5.42 3.42 -38.28
N SER A 8 6.71 3.71 -38.18
CA SER A 8 7.26 4.87 -37.49
C SER A 8 6.74 6.17 -38.12
N TYR A 9 6.01 6.95 -37.33
CA TYR A 9 5.99 8.40 -37.54
C TYR A 9 7.32 8.96 -37.04
N ASP A 10 8.33 8.82 -37.88
CA ASP A 10 9.62 9.49 -37.77
C ASP A 10 9.43 10.99 -37.98
N ASN A 11 9.04 11.70 -36.92
CA ASN A 11 9.22 13.15 -36.84
C ASN A 11 9.45 13.65 -35.41
N TYR A 12 9.94 12.75 -34.54
CA TYR A 12 10.51 13.11 -33.27
C TYR A 12 12.00 12.80 -33.39
N GLY A 13 12.84 13.83 -33.44
CA GLY A 13 14.26 13.74 -33.81
C GLY A 13 15.04 12.61 -33.15
N GLU A 14 16.20 12.27 -33.72
CA GLU A 14 16.98 11.02 -33.56
C GLU A 14 17.38 10.55 -32.13
N ASN A 15 16.84 11.09 -31.03
CA ASN A 15 17.21 10.75 -29.64
C ASN A 15 16.04 10.64 -28.64
N VAL A 16 14.80 10.39 -29.08
CA VAL A 16 13.67 10.26 -28.13
C VAL A 16 13.70 8.94 -27.38
N LYS A 17 13.73 9.03 -26.04
CA LYS A 17 13.69 7.87 -25.15
C LYS A 17 12.27 7.61 -24.68
N TRP A 18 11.87 6.33 -24.70
CA TRP A 18 10.53 5.88 -24.31
C TRP A 18 10.60 4.98 -23.08
N VAL A 19 9.64 5.19 -22.18
CA VAL A 19 9.33 4.31 -21.05
C VAL A 19 7.84 4.06 -21.08
N LYS A 20 7.44 2.94 -21.70
CA LYS A 20 6.03 2.57 -21.91
C LYS A 20 5.24 3.70 -22.58
N HIS A 21 4.42 4.40 -21.80
CA HIS A 21 3.50 5.44 -22.27
C HIS A 21 4.09 6.86 -22.17
N TYR A 22 5.33 6.98 -21.72
CA TYR A 22 6.00 8.26 -21.49
C TYR A 22 7.24 8.36 -22.37
N CYS A 23 7.50 9.54 -22.94
CA CYS A 23 8.73 9.80 -23.69
C CYS A 23 9.35 11.11 -23.27
N SER A 24 10.64 11.28 -23.61
CA SER A 24 11.44 12.45 -23.25
C SER A 24 10.93 13.77 -23.87
N ASN A 25 10.05 13.71 -24.89
CA ASN A 25 9.47 14.91 -25.51
C ASN A 25 8.15 15.37 -24.88
N HIS A 26 7.49 14.51 -24.08
CA HIS A 26 6.26 14.90 -23.40
C HIS A 26 6.54 15.92 -22.29
N GLN A 27 5.68 16.91 -22.12
CA GLN A 27 5.58 17.65 -20.85
C GLN A 27 4.76 16.84 -19.86
N ILE A 28 5.36 16.43 -18.75
CA ILE A 28 4.78 15.47 -17.80
C ILE A 28 4.54 16.15 -16.45
N LEU A 29 3.31 16.06 -15.95
CA LEU A 29 2.95 16.42 -14.59
C LEU A 29 2.68 15.15 -13.77
N LEU A 30 3.42 14.97 -12.68
CA LEU A 30 3.27 13.87 -11.73
C LEU A 30 2.64 14.41 -10.44
N VAL A 31 1.47 13.86 -10.08
CA VAL A 31 0.59 14.41 -9.05
C VAL A 31 0.55 13.50 -7.83
N GLY A 32 0.70 14.10 -6.64
CA GLY A 32 0.56 13.39 -5.37
C GLY A 32 1.68 12.39 -5.10
N GLU A 33 2.89 12.70 -5.55
CA GLU A 33 4.08 11.89 -5.32
C GLU A 33 4.31 11.71 -3.81
N GLY A 34 4.63 10.47 -3.40
CA GLY A 34 5.04 10.14 -2.05
C GLY A 34 6.52 10.45 -1.85
N ASP A 35 7.37 9.45 -2.10
CA ASP A 35 8.82 9.59 -2.03
C ASP A 35 9.48 10.02 -3.35
N PHE A 36 8.68 10.43 -4.34
CA PHE A 36 9.13 10.86 -5.67
C PHE A 36 9.84 9.77 -6.50
N SER A 37 9.74 8.50 -6.10
CA SER A 37 10.44 7.40 -6.77
C SER A 37 9.92 7.10 -8.19
N PHE A 38 8.66 7.44 -8.50
CA PHE A 38 8.12 7.28 -9.85
C PHE A 38 8.72 8.33 -10.80
N SER A 39 8.69 9.60 -10.37
CA SER A 39 9.36 10.70 -11.07
C SER A 39 10.84 10.38 -11.33
N TYR A 40 11.53 9.90 -10.28
CA TYR A 40 12.93 9.50 -10.35
C TYR A 40 13.17 8.42 -11.40
N SER A 41 12.33 7.38 -11.44
CA SER A 41 12.45 6.29 -12.43
C SER A 41 12.34 6.80 -13.87
N LEU A 42 11.39 7.71 -14.15
CA LEU A 42 11.25 8.30 -15.49
C LEU A 42 12.46 9.17 -15.85
N ALA A 43 12.88 10.05 -14.93
CA ALA A 43 14.03 10.92 -15.11
C ALA A 43 15.32 10.14 -15.42
N MET A 44 15.57 9.05 -14.68
CA MET A 44 16.75 8.21 -14.92
C MET A 44 16.71 7.51 -16.27
N ALA A 45 15.54 7.05 -16.71
CA ALA A 45 15.40 6.41 -18.02
C ALA A 45 15.53 7.40 -19.18
N PHE A 46 15.03 8.63 -19.01
CA PHE A 46 15.26 9.71 -19.98
C PHE A 46 16.69 10.25 -19.92
N GLY A 47 17.37 10.14 -18.77
CA GLY A 47 18.66 10.79 -18.51
C GLY A 47 18.55 12.32 -18.41
N ASP A 48 17.34 12.84 -18.30
CA ASP A 48 16.97 14.25 -18.18
C ASP A 48 15.58 14.33 -17.52
N ALA A 49 15.28 15.44 -16.86
CA ALA A 49 13.99 15.67 -16.23
C ALA A 49 13.45 17.09 -16.47
N SER A 50 14.01 17.86 -17.40
CA SER A 50 13.58 19.23 -17.71
C SER A 50 12.11 19.33 -18.13
N ASN A 51 11.56 18.23 -18.62
CA ASN A 51 10.18 18.07 -19.05
C ASN A 51 9.23 17.57 -17.93
N ILE A 52 9.74 17.30 -16.73
CA ILE A 52 8.99 16.74 -15.60
C ILE A 52 8.67 17.82 -14.56
N VAL A 53 7.40 17.87 -14.15
CA VAL A 53 6.94 18.56 -12.95
C VAL A 53 6.44 17.52 -11.96
N ALA A 54 7.11 17.37 -10.83
CA ALA A 54 6.74 16.41 -9.80
C ALA A 54 6.16 17.14 -8.59
N THR A 55 4.99 16.71 -8.13
CA THR A 55 4.23 17.42 -7.11
C THR A 55 3.79 16.55 -5.95
N SER A 56 3.79 17.09 -4.73
CA SER A 56 3.24 16.44 -3.53
C SER A 56 2.22 17.33 -2.82
N LEU A 57 1.25 16.70 -2.14
CA LEU A 57 0.32 17.41 -1.25
C LEU A 57 1.02 17.90 0.02
N ASP A 58 1.87 17.06 0.60
CA ASP A 58 2.67 17.39 1.77
C ASP A 58 3.76 18.42 1.40
N SER A 59 4.17 19.26 2.35
CA SER A 59 5.30 20.19 2.18
C SER A 59 6.62 19.44 2.06
N TYR A 60 7.67 20.09 1.54
CA TYR A 60 9.02 19.50 1.44
C TYR A 60 9.47 18.88 2.77
N ASP A 61 9.38 19.64 3.87
CA ASP A 61 9.80 19.19 5.20
C ASP A 61 9.04 17.95 5.68
N VAL A 62 7.74 17.88 5.38
CA VAL A 62 6.92 16.71 5.73
C VAL A 62 7.34 15.52 4.87
N VAL A 63 7.50 15.71 3.57
CA VAL A 63 7.92 14.66 2.62
C VAL A 63 9.25 14.03 3.04
N ILE A 64 10.30 14.82 3.30
CA ILE A 64 11.63 14.28 3.64
C ILE A 64 11.67 13.62 5.03
N LYS A 65 10.80 14.03 5.96
CA LYS A 65 10.67 13.39 7.28
C LYS A 65 9.87 12.09 7.21
N LYS A 66 8.90 12.05 6.28
CA LYS A 66 7.95 10.95 6.12
C LYS A 66 8.55 9.79 5.34
N TYR A 67 9.32 10.06 4.29
CA TYR A 67 9.91 9.04 3.44
C TYR A 67 11.44 9.18 3.40
N GLU A 68 12.16 8.15 3.89
CA GLU A 68 13.63 8.17 4.03
C GLU A 68 14.35 8.47 2.70
N ARG A 69 13.85 7.92 1.58
CA ARG A 69 14.45 8.11 0.25
C ARG A 69 14.04 9.41 -0.45
N ALA A 70 13.05 10.13 0.05
CA ALA A 70 12.52 11.28 -0.68
C ALA A 70 13.58 12.36 -0.88
N LYS A 71 14.41 12.65 0.13
CA LYS A 71 15.46 13.66 -0.01
C LYS A 71 16.43 13.33 -1.15
N ALA A 72 16.94 12.09 -1.18
CA ALA A 72 17.85 11.65 -2.23
C ALA A 72 17.19 11.66 -3.62
N ASN A 73 15.93 11.23 -3.73
CA ASN A 73 15.19 11.27 -5.00
C ASN A 73 14.97 12.70 -5.48
N LEU A 74 14.56 13.61 -4.58
CA LEU A 74 14.37 15.04 -4.87
C LEU A 74 15.68 15.71 -5.30
N ASP A 75 16.79 15.43 -4.62
CA ASP A 75 18.10 15.99 -4.97
C ASP A 75 18.53 15.58 -6.39
N ILE A 76 18.32 14.31 -6.77
CA ILE A 76 18.65 13.83 -8.12
C ILE A 76 17.70 14.42 -9.17
N LEU A 77 16.40 14.45 -8.88
CA LEU A 77 15.41 15.05 -9.77
C LEU A 77 15.72 16.53 -10.05
N TYR A 78 16.06 17.29 -9.01
CA TYR A 78 16.47 18.68 -9.15
C TYR A 78 17.72 18.83 -10.02
N ARG A 79 18.73 17.98 -9.81
CA ARG A 79 19.97 17.99 -10.63
C ARG A 79 19.73 17.61 -12.09
N LEU A 80 18.74 16.76 -12.36
CA LEU A 80 18.30 16.41 -13.72
C LEU A 80 17.35 17.45 -14.34
N GLY A 81 17.04 18.54 -13.64
CA GLY A 81 16.25 19.65 -14.17
C GLY A 81 14.76 19.56 -13.92
N ALA A 82 14.28 18.63 -13.10
CA ALA A 82 12.86 18.54 -12.75
C ALA A 82 12.39 19.77 -11.98
N GLN A 83 11.17 20.24 -12.26
CA GLN A 83 10.50 21.20 -11.40
C GLN A 83 9.78 20.46 -10.26
N LEU A 84 10.12 20.80 -9.03
CA LEU A 84 9.55 20.21 -7.83
C LEU A 84 8.60 21.21 -7.17
N SER A 85 7.36 20.81 -6.90
CA SER A 85 6.36 21.67 -6.25
C SER A 85 5.65 20.93 -5.12
N HIS A 86 5.51 21.58 -3.97
CA HIS A 86 4.94 20.97 -2.76
C HIS A 86 3.71 21.75 -2.30
N GLY A 87 2.81 21.11 -1.54
CA GLY A 87 1.55 21.75 -1.14
C GLY A 87 0.48 21.73 -2.25
N VAL A 88 0.65 20.91 -3.28
CA VAL A 88 -0.25 20.86 -4.44
C VAL A 88 -1.42 19.92 -4.16
N ASP A 89 -2.59 20.51 -3.95
CA ASP A 89 -3.86 19.76 -3.87
C ASP A 89 -4.34 19.38 -5.28
N ALA A 90 -4.39 18.08 -5.57
CA ALA A 90 -4.85 17.54 -6.86
C ALA A 90 -6.25 18.03 -7.26
N THR A 91 -7.12 18.39 -6.30
CA THR A 91 -8.47 18.90 -6.54
C THR A 91 -8.50 20.41 -6.85
N LYS A 92 -7.36 21.09 -6.73
CA LYS A 92 -7.20 22.54 -6.95
C LYS A 92 -5.96 22.89 -7.79
N MET A 93 -5.25 21.90 -8.32
CA MET A 93 -3.95 22.09 -8.97
C MET A 93 -3.98 23.04 -10.18
N LYS A 94 -5.13 23.20 -10.86
CA LYS A 94 -5.30 24.19 -11.94
C LYS A 94 -5.20 25.64 -11.44
N LEU A 95 -5.42 25.88 -10.15
CA LEU A 95 -5.34 27.19 -9.52
C LEU A 95 -3.98 27.44 -8.85
N HIS A 96 -3.11 26.42 -8.80
CA HIS A 96 -1.79 26.56 -8.18
C HIS A 96 -0.93 27.53 -9.01
N THR A 97 -0.28 28.50 -8.35
CA THR A 97 0.45 29.59 -9.02
C THR A 97 1.46 29.10 -10.06
N ASP A 98 2.18 28.01 -9.74
CA ASP A 98 3.20 27.45 -10.64
C ASP A 98 2.64 26.60 -11.80
N LEU A 99 1.36 26.21 -11.72
CA LEU A 99 0.72 25.29 -12.66
C LEU A 99 -0.40 25.94 -13.47
N GLN A 100 -0.95 27.06 -13.02
CA GLN A 100 -2.19 27.63 -13.53
C GLN A 100 -2.16 27.99 -15.02
N MET A 101 -0.99 28.31 -15.59
CA MET A 101 -0.85 28.60 -17.02
C MET A 101 -0.26 27.44 -17.82
N ARG A 102 0.17 26.36 -17.15
CA ARG A 102 0.85 25.24 -17.80
C ARG A 102 -0.13 24.26 -18.43
N LYS A 103 0.34 23.63 -19.51
CA LYS A 103 -0.34 22.57 -20.22
C LYS A 103 0.61 21.39 -20.41
N PHE A 104 0.09 20.18 -20.29
CA PHE A 104 0.88 18.94 -20.27
C PHE A 104 0.40 17.94 -21.32
N ASP A 105 1.34 17.16 -21.81
CA ASP A 105 1.08 16.03 -22.70
C ASP A 105 0.69 14.79 -21.88
N ARG A 106 1.19 14.67 -20.65
CA ARG A 106 0.83 13.59 -19.71
C ARG A 106 0.60 14.15 -18.31
N ILE A 107 -0.54 13.83 -17.71
CA ILE A 107 -0.83 14.13 -16.30
C ILE A 107 -1.06 12.81 -15.57
N VAL A 108 -0.18 12.45 -14.64
CA VAL A 108 -0.18 11.14 -13.99
C VAL A 108 -0.55 11.28 -12.52
N TYR A 109 -1.49 10.46 -12.06
CA TYR A 109 -1.80 10.32 -10.64
C TYR A 109 -1.84 8.84 -10.26
N ASN A 110 -0.76 8.40 -9.62
CA ASN A 110 -0.59 7.00 -9.24
C ASN A 110 -1.24 6.71 -7.89
N PHE A 111 -2.19 5.77 -7.88
CA PHE A 111 -2.87 5.26 -6.68
C PHE A 111 -3.48 6.36 -5.78
N PRO A 112 -4.33 7.25 -6.34
CA PRO A 112 -4.93 8.36 -5.59
C PRO A 112 -5.66 7.88 -4.33
N HIS A 113 -5.51 8.62 -3.22
CA HIS A 113 -6.10 8.24 -1.93
C HIS A 113 -6.47 9.44 -1.06
N ALA A 114 -7.68 9.45 -0.50
CA ALA A 114 -8.19 10.54 0.34
C ALA A 114 -7.70 10.47 1.80
N GLY A 115 -6.59 9.77 2.06
CA GLY A 115 -6.13 9.42 3.41
C GLY A 115 -6.93 8.29 4.08
N PHE A 116 -6.51 7.91 5.29
CA PHE A 116 -7.08 6.79 6.04
C PHE A 116 -8.25 7.26 6.91
N LEU A 117 -9.46 7.24 6.35
CA LEU A 117 -10.68 7.81 6.96
C LEU A 117 -11.64 6.75 7.53
N GLY A 118 -11.24 5.48 7.56
CA GLY A 118 -12.08 4.36 7.95
C GLY A 118 -11.73 3.10 7.17
N LYS A 119 -12.65 2.16 7.04
CA LYS A 119 -12.43 0.96 6.23
C LYS A 119 -12.67 1.29 4.76
N GLU A 120 -11.83 0.74 3.89
CA GLU A 120 -11.86 0.99 2.44
C GLU A 120 -13.19 0.60 1.76
N TYR A 121 -13.96 -0.29 2.39
CA TYR A 121 -15.26 -0.74 1.90
C TYR A 121 -16.44 0.08 2.46
N ASP A 122 -16.20 1.02 3.38
CA ASP A 122 -17.26 1.87 3.92
C ASP A 122 -17.71 2.89 2.86
N ASN A 123 -19.01 2.98 2.59
CA ASN A 123 -19.54 3.89 1.56
C ASN A 123 -19.08 5.35 1.74
N ARG A 124 -19.00 5.84 2.98
CA ARG A 124 -18.48 7.19 3.28
C ARG A 124 -17.04 7.38 2.80
N VAL A 125 -16.19 6.37 3.00
CA VAL A 125 -14.78 6.40 2.61
C VAL A 125 -14.67 6.33 1.09
N ILE A 126 -15.41 5.42 0.46
CA ILE A 126 -15.52 5.32 -1.01
C ILE A 126 -15.93 6.66 -1.62
N THR A 127 -16.95 7.34 -1.08
CA THR A 127 -17.38 8.67 -1.57
C THR A 127 -16.24 9.70 -1.47
N LYS A 128 -15.44 9.70 -0.40
CA LYS A 128 -14.28 10.61 -0.27
C LYS A 128 -13.22 10.34 -1.33
N HIS A 129 -12.96 9.08 -1.64
CA HIS A 129 -12.06 8.69 -2.73
C HIS A 129 -12.57 9.11 -4.10
N LYS A 130 -13.86 8.86 -4.39
CA LYS A 130 -14.51 9.30 -5.63
C LYS A 130 -14.43 10.82 -5.80
N ASN A 131 -14.68 11.57 -4.74
CA ASN A 131 -14.59 13.04 -4.77
C ASN A 131 -13.17 13.53 -5.05
N LEU A 132 -12.14 12.90 -4.47
CA LEU A 132 -10.74 13.22 -4.77
C LEU A 132 -10.42 13.00 -6.25
N VAL A 133 -10.76 11.83 -6.78
CA VAL A 133 -10.47 11.47 -8.18
C VAL A 133 -11.27 12.34 -9.16
N CYS A 134 -12.55 12.59 -8.88
CA CYS A 134 -13.38 13.50 -9.66
C CYS A 134 -12.81 14.92 -9.65
N GLY A 135 -12.40 15.44 -8.49
CA GLY A 135 -11.75 16.74 -8.37
C GLY A 135 -10.45 16.82 -9.15
N PHE A 136 -9.64 15.76 -9.13
CA PHE A 136 -8.45 15.65 -9.96
C PHE A 136 -8.77 15.70 -11.46
N PHE A 137 -9.70 14.88 -11.95
CA PHE A 137 -10.07 14.87 -13.37
C PHE A 137 -10.59 16.22 -13.84
N LYS A 138 -11.41 16.90 -13.03
CA LYS A 138 -11.90 18.26 -13.31
C LYS A 138 -10.77 19.28 -13.56
N ASN A 139 -9.66 19.13 -12.83
CA ASN A 139 -8.50 20.00 -12.99
C ASN A 139 -7.63 19.54 -14.18
N ALA A 140 -7.34 18.24 -14.24
CA ALA A 140 -6.46 17.64 -15.25
C ALA A 140 -6.97 17.89 -16.67
N SER A 141 -8.27 17.72 -16.93
CA SER A 141 -8.86 17.94 -18.27
C SER A 141 -8.65 19.37 -18.78
N ARG A 142 -8.55 20.35 -17.88
CA ARG A 142 -8.28 21.76 -18.20
C ARG A 142 -6.80 22.10 -18.34
N MET A 143 -5.91 21.13 -18.09
CA MET A 143 -4.46 21.27 -18.11
C MET A 143 -3.81 20.46 -19.23
N LEU A 144 -4.59 19.78 -20.08
CA LEU A 144 -4.06 19.04 -21.23
C LEU A 144 -3.71 19.97 -22.39
N ARG A 145 -2.64 19.60 -23.10
CA ARG A 145 -2.34 20.01 -24.49
C ARG A 145 -3.26 19.24 -25.46
N PRO A 146 -3.33 19.65 -26.74
CA PRO A 146 -3.93 18.79 -27.77
C PRO A 146 -3.32 17.39 -27.73
N TYR A 147 -4.15 16.35 -27.79
CA TYR A 147 -3.74 14.94 -27.67
C TYR A 147 -3.07 14.56 -26.33
N GLY A 148 -3.21 15.39 -25.30
CA GLY A 148 -2.72 15.08 -23.96
C GLY A 148 -3.55 13.97 -23.29
N GLU A 149 -2.91 13.20 -22.42
CA GLU A 149 -3.53 12.07 -21.73
C GLU A 149 -3.47 12.24 -20.20
N VAL A 150 -4.50 11.76 -19.51
CA VAL A 150 -4.54 11.64 -18.05
C VAL A 150 -4.40 10.18 -17.66
N HIS A 151 -3.37 9.87 -16.87
CA HIS A 151 -3.05 8.50 -16.47
C HIS A 151 -3.35 8.32 -14.99
N VAL A 152 -4.24 7.38 -14.66
CA VAL A 152 -4.56 7.03 -13.28
C VAL A 152 -4.27 5.56 -13.05
N SER A 153 -3.29 5.28 -12.20
CA SER A 153 -3.01 3.90 -11.76
C SER A 153 -3.90 3.57 -10.57
N HIS A 154 -4.67 2.48 -10.65
CA HIS A 154 -5.61 2.14 -9.59
C HIS A 154 -5.81 0.63 -9.45
N LYS A 155 -6.23 0.19 -8.26
CA LYS A 155 -6.59 -1.22 -8.01
C LYS A 155 -7.97 -1.50 -8.61
N THR A 156 -8.11 -2.64 -9.28
CA THR A 156 -9.37 -3.03 -9.95
C THR A 156 -10.18 -4.06 -9.15
N ALA A 157 -9.67 -4.53 -8.01
CA ALA A 157 -10.38 -5.46 -7.13
C ALA A 157 -11.26 -4.73 -6.12
N TYR A 158 -12.26 -5.42 -5.55
CA TYR A 158 -13.06 -4.90 -4.45
C TYR A 158 -12.19 -4.49 -3.24
N PRO A 159 -12.51 -3.38 -2.54
CA PRO A 159 -13.60 -2.44 -2.78
C PRO A 159 -13.28 -1.32 -3.79
N PHE A 160 -12.08 -1.32 -4.37
CA PHE A 160 -11.58 -0.25 -5.24
C PHE A 160 -12.36 -0.14 -6.55
N ASN A 161 -12.84 -1.25 -7.10
CA ASN A 161 -13.71 -1.24 -8.28
C ASN A 161 -14.98 -0.38 -8.10
N LEU A 162 -15.48 -0.19 -6.87
CA LEU A 162 -16.66 0.63 -6.58
C LEU A 162 -16.44 2.13 -6.81
N TRP A 163 -15.19 2.56 -7.02
CA TRP A 163 -14.90 3.96 -7.28
C TRP A 163 -15.38 4.39 -8.67
N ASN A 164 -15.50 3.43 -9.60
CA ASN A 164 -15.90 3.63 -10.99
C ASN A 164 -15.14 4.80 -11.66
N ILE A 165 -13.82 4.69 -11.71
CA ILE A 165 -12.93 5.77 -12.16
C ILE A 165 -13.25 6.24 -13.58
N GLU A 166 -13.63 5.31 -14.46
CA GLU A 166 -14.00 5.62 -15.85
C GLU A 166 -15.24 6.54 -15.92
N GLU A 167 -16.26 6.28 -15.09
CA GLU A 167 -17.43 7.15 -14.98
C GLU A 167 -17.05 8.53 -14.41
N LEU A 168 -16.16 8.59 -13.43
CA LEU A 168 -15.68 9.87 -12.89
C LEU A 168 -14.89 10.69 -13.93
N ALA A 169 -14.16 10.01 -14.83
CA ALA A 169 -13.45 10.65 -15.93
C ALA A 169 -14.43 11.19 -16.98
N SER A 170 -15.44 10.40 -17.36
CA SER A 170 -16.44 10.81 -18.37
C SER A 170 -17.26 12.02 -17.92
N GLN A 171 -17.60 12.10 -16.62
CA GLN A 171 -18.24 13.28 -16.01
C GLN A 171 -17.39 14.57 -16.12
N ASN A 172 -16.09 14.45 -16.40
CA ASN A 172 -15.14 15.56 -16.52
C ASN A 172 -14.58 15.72 -17.95
N SER A 173 -15.34 15.26 -18.95
CA SER A 173 -15.02 15.39 -20.38
C SER A 173 -13.75 14.65 -20.80
N LEU A 174 -13.41 13.55 -20.12
CA LEU A 174 -12.35 12.63 -20.51
C LEU A 174 -12.97 11.32 -21.00
N SER A 175 -12.51 10.81 -22.14
CA SER A 175 -12.87 9.47 -22.61
C SER A 175 -11.78 8.48 -22.24
N LEU A 176 -12.16 7.25 -21.91
CA LEU A 176 -11.20 6.16 -21.75
C LEU A 176 -10.55 5.87 -23.10
N PHE A 177 -9.23 6.03 -23.16
CA PHE A 177 -8.45 5.67 -24.34
C PHE A 177 -7.96 4.21 -24.25
N GLU A 178 -7.32 3.85 -23.14
CA GLU A 178 -6.74 2.53 -22.95
C GLU A 178 -6.80 2.13 -21.46
N HIS A 179 -6.94 0.82 -21.21
CA HIS A 179 -6.79 0.21 -19.90
C HIS A 179 -5.69 -0.85 -19.94
N VAL A 180 -4.58 -0.59 -19.24
CA VAL A 180 -3.38 -1.44 -19.23
C VAL A 180 -3.02 -1.88 -17.83
N LYS A 181 -2.35 -3.03 -17.71
CA LYS A 181 -1.84 -3.52 -16.44
C LYS A 181 -0.61 -2.69 -16.03
N PHE A 182 -0.62 -2.16 -14.81
CA PHE A 182 0.55 -1.50 -14.23
C PHE A 182 1.53 -2.55 -13.68
N GLU A 183 2.69 -2.70 -14.30
CA GLU A 183 3.76 -3.57 -13.79
C GLU A 183 4.86 -2.71 -13.16
N ILE A 184 5.12 -2.92 -11.87
CA ILE A 184 6.15 -2.15 -11.13
C ILE A 184 7.55 -2.31 -11.73
N GLN A 185 7.80 -3.43 -12.40
CA GLN A 185 9.08 -3.75 -13.04
C GLN A 185 9.41 -2.82 -14.21
N ASP A 186 8.39 -2.20 -14.80
CA ASP A 186 8.56 -1.21 -15.87
C ASP A 186 9.13 0.12 -15.35
N TYR A 187 9.16 0.32 -14.02
CA TYR A 187 9.63 1.54 -13.37
C TYR A 187 10.68 1.21 -12.29
N PRO A 188 11.93 0.91 -12.67
CA PRO A 188 12.97 0.54 -11.73
C PRO A 188 13.17 1.58 -10.63
N GLY A 189 13.15 1.13 -9.37
CA GLY A 189 13.29 1.99 -8.20
C GLY A 189 12.00 2.61 -7.68
N TYR A 190 10.88 2.51 -8.42
CA TYR A 190 9.57 2.93 -7.93
C TYR A 190 9.09 2.05 -6.78
N ASN A 191 8.64 2.68 -5.70
CA ASN A 191 8.02 1.99 -4.57
C ASN A 191 6.71 2.67 -4.16
N ASN A 192 5.60 1.95 -4.27
CA ASN A 192 4.30 2.48 -3.87
C ASN A 192 4.23 2.67 -2.34
N LYS A 193 4.03 3.90 -1.89
CA LYS A 193 4.01 4.28 -0.46
C LYS A 193 2.69 4.05 0.27
N ARG A 194 1.72 3.40 -0.37
CA ARG A 194 0.44 3.06 0.27
C ARG A 194 0.63 1.94 1.30
N GLY A 195 0.75 2.32 2.58
CA GLY A 195 0.72 1.39 3.72
C GLY A 195 1.72 1.70 4.84
N GLU A 196 2.82 2.40 4.54
CA GLU A 196 3.81 2.82 5.55
C GLU A 196 3.16 3.72 6.62
N ASP A 197 2.25 4.60 6.21
CA ASP A 197 1.57 5.56 7.07
C ASP A 197 0.67 4.95 8.16
N VAL A 198 0.08 3.78 7.94
CA VAL A 198 -0.88 3.17 8.90
C VAL A 198 -0.14 2.55 10.08
N VAL A 199 0.99 1.91 9.80
CA VAL A 199 1.77 1.21 10.84
C VAL A 199 2.51 2.23 11.70
N ILE A 200 3.11 3.25 11.07
CA ILE A 200 3.91 4.29 11.74
C ILE A 200 3.03 5.19 12.62
N LYS A 201 1.82 5.56 12.17
CA LYS A 201 0.91 6.42 12.97
C LYS A 201 0.29 5.71 14.17
N LYS A 202 0.11 4.38 14.11
CA LYS A 202 -0.53 3.60 15.18
C LYS A 202 0.46 3.12 16.24
N TYR A 203 1.71 2.85 15.86
CA TYR A 203 2.71 2.30 16.75
C TYR A 203 4.02 3.08 16.61
N GLU A 204 4.30 3.96 17.58
CA GLU A 204 5.46 4.88 17.58
C GLU A 204 6.81 4.17 17.37
N ARG A 205 6.99 2.98 17.95
CA ARG A 205 8.20 2.15 17.76
C ARG A 205 8.24 1.37 16.44
N ALA A 206 7.12 1.24 15.73
CA ALA A 206 7.09 0.45 14.51
C ALA A 206 7.93 1.10 13.40
N LYS A 207 8.06 2.44 13.37
CA LYS A 207 8.95 3.12 12.42
C LYS A 207 10.40 2.62 12.55
N ALA A 208 10.95 2.70 13.75
CA ALA A 208 12.33 2.25 14.01
C ALA A 208 12.54 0.77 13.68
N ASN A 209 11.57 -0.09 14.00
CA ASN A 209 11.66 -1.53 13.70
C ASN A 209 11.58 -1.81 12.19
N LEU A 210 10.72 -1.11 11.45
CA LEU A 210 10.60 -1.24 10.00
C LEU A 210 11.89 -0.76 9.31
N ASP A 211 12.48 0.34 9.78
CA ASP A 211 13.75 0.85 9.24
C ASP A 211 14.89 -0.15 9.41
N ILE A 212 15.00 -0.78 10.59
CA ILE A 212 16.00 -1.82 10.85
C ILE A 212 15.76 -3.03 9.92
N LEU A 213 14.52 -3.50 9.80
CA LEU A 213 14.18 -4.62 8.91
C LEU A 213 14.54 -4.32 7.46
N TYR A 214 14.27 -3.11 6.98
CA TYR A 214 14.63 -2.69 5.63
C TYR A 214 16.15 -2.69 5.42
N ARG A 215 16.92 -2.15 6.37
CA ARG A 215 18.40 -2.13 6.33
C ARG A 215 19.01 -3.53 6.36
N LEU A 216 18.35 -4.47 7.02
CA LEU A 216 18.74 -5.88 7.04
C LEU A 216 18.27 -6.65 5.79
N GLY A 217 17.64 -5.98 4.82
CA GLY A 217 17.22 -6.57 3.55
C GLY A 217 15.90 -7.33 3.60
N ALA A 218 15.11 -7.16 4.66
CA ALA A 218 13.80 -7.81 4.77
C ALA A 218 12.81 -7.25 3.72
N GLN A 219 12.06 -8.15 3.09
CA GLN A 219 10.96 -7.77 2.22
C GLN A 219 9.69 -7.56 3.06
N LEU A 220 9.19 -6.33 3.08
CA LEU A 220 8.04 -5.93 3.87
C LEU A 220 6.80 -5.84 2.98
N SER A 221 5.79 -6.66 3.30
CA SER A 221 4.47 -6.59 2.66
C SER A 221 3.42 -6.19 3.69
N HIS A 222 2.71 -5.09 3.43
CA HIS A 222 1.66 -4.57 4.31
C HIS A 222 0.27 -4.88 3.75
N GLY A 223 -0.72 -4.93 4.64
CA GLY A 223 -2.11 -5.19 4.24
C GLY A 223 -2.38 -6.64 3.79
N VAL A 224 -1.50 -7.57 4.15
CA VAL A 224 -1.68 -9.00 3.88
C VAL A 224 -2.76 -9.55 4.81
N ASP A 225 -3.88 -9.98 4.23
CA ASP A 225 -4.91 -10.73 4.96
C ASP A 225 -4.46 -12.19 5.12
N ALA A 226 -4.19 -12.61 6.35
CA ALA A 226 -3.75 -13.98 6.67
C ALA A 226 -4.71 -15.05 6.14
N THR A 227 -6.00 -14.75 6.00
CA THR A 227 -7.01 -15.68 5.46
C THR A 227 -7.04 -15.76 3.94
N LYS A 228 -6.26 -14.89 3.25
CA LYS A 228 -6.19 -14.79 1.79
C LYS A 228 -4.75 -14.63 1.28
N MET A 229 -3.75 -14.84 2.12
CA MET A 229 -2.35 -14.56 1.78
C MET A 229 -1.82 -15.40 0.61
N LYS A 230 -2.41 -16.57 0.32
CA LYS A 230 -2.12 -17.38 -0.87
C LYS A 230 -2.51 -16.68 -2.17
N LEU A 231 -3.45 -15.73 -2.11
CA LEU A 231 -3.93 -14.94 -3.25
C LEU A 231 -3.27 -13.56 -3.31
N HIS A 232 -2.44 -13.21 -2.34
CA HIS A 232 -1.76 -11.93 -2.33
C HIS A 232 -0.75 -11.88 -3.49
N THR A 233 -0.76 -10.80 -4.27
CA THR A 233 0.02 -10.68 -5.52
C THR A 233 1.49 -11.01 -5.34
N ASP A 234 2.07 -10.59 -4.21
CA ASP A 234 3.50 -10.72 -3.94
C ASP A 234 3.87 -12.08 -3.35
N LEU A 235 2.88 -12.83 -2.83
CA LEU A 235 3.08 -14.08 -2.08
C LEU A 235 2.55 -15.31 -2.83
N GLN A 236 1.63 -15.15 -3.78
CA GLN A 236 0.87 -16.24 -4.39
C GLN A 236 1.72 -17.36 -5.01
N MET A 237 2.87 -16.98 -5.59
CA MET A 237 3.83 -17.92 -6.21
C MET A 237 4.95 -18.34 -5.25
N ARG A 238 5.03 -17.76 -4.05
CA ARG A 238 6.11 -18.03 -3.11
C ARG A 238 5.82 -19.28 -2.28
N LYS A 239 6.91 -19.94 -1.92
CA LYS A 239 6.94 -21.09 -1.01
C LYS A 239 7.92 -20.83 0.11
N PHE A 240 7.55 -21.17 1.34
CA PHE A 240 8.30 -20.87 2.54
C PHE A 240 8.67 -22.14 3.31
N ASP A 241 9.85 -22.14 3.93
CA ASP A 241 10.29 -23.19 4.85
C ASP A 241 9.62 -23.02 6.22
N ARG A 242 9.31 -21.79 6.61
CA ARG A 242 8.63 -21.44 7.86
C ARG A 242 7.60 -20.33 7.62
N ILE A 243 6.40 -20.48 8.16
CA ILE A 243 5.37 -19.42 8.20
C ILE A 243 4.97 -19.21 9.64
N VAL A 244 5.21 -18.00 10.17
CA VAL A 244 5.02 -17.68 11.59
C VAL A 244 3.83 -16.73 11.75
N TYR A 245 2.90 -17.04 12.66
CA TYR A 245 1.81 -16.15 13.03
C TYR A 245 1.72 -15.97 14.54
N ASN A 246 2.28 -14.87 15.02
CA ASN A 246 2.36 -14.57 16.45
C ASN A 246 1.07 -13.91 16.95
N PHE A 247 0.43 -14.54 17.93
CA PHE A 247 -0.75 -14.06 18.64
C PHE A 247 -1.91 -13.60 17.73
N PRO A 248 -2.44 -14.50 16.88
CA PRO A 248 -3.51 -14.17 15.93
C PRO A 248 -4.75 -13.57 16.62
N HIS A 249 -5.35 -12.55 16.01
CA HIS A 249 -6.50 -11.85 16.59
C HIS A 249 -7.43 -11.25 15.52
N ALA A 250 -8.74 -11.49 15.63
CA ALA A 250 -9.75 -11.01 14.66
C ALA A 250 -10.18 -9.54 14.89
N GLY A 251 -9.51 -8.84 15.80
CA GLY A 251 -9.86 -7.49 16.23
C GLY A 251 -10.75 -7.47 17.49
N PHE A 252 -10.94 -6.29 18.08
CA PHE A 252 -11.72 -6.10 19.30
C PHE A 252 -13.22 -6.07 18.96
N LEU A 253 -13.88 -7.22 19.13
CA LEU A 253 -15.26 -7.43 18.68
C LEU A 253 -16.24 -7.73 19.83
N GLY A 254 -15.79 -7.61 21.08
CA GLY A 254 -16.52 -7.97 22.28
C GLY A 254 -15.59 -8.49 23.36
N LYS A 255 -16.11 -9.27 24.31
CA LYS A 255 -15.29 -9.92 25.34
C LYS A 255 -14.70 -11.20 24.76
N GLU A 256 -13.46 -11.53 25.13
CA GLU A 256 -12.72 -12.68 24.56
C GLU A 256 -13.36 -14.03 24.87
N TYR A 257 -14.21 -14.11 25.90
CA TYR A 257 -14.94 -15.31 26.27
C TYR A 257 -16.29 -15.44 25.56
N ASP A 258 -16.72 -14.43 24.79
CA ASP A 258 -17.99 -14.50 24.05
C ASP A 258 -17.86 -15.49 22.89
N ASN A 259 -18.76 -16.47 22.80
CA ASN A 259 -18.74 -17.50 21.76
C ASN A 259 -18.67 -16.91 20.34
N ARG A 260 -19.36 -15.78 20.07
CA ARG A 260 -19.30 -15.10 18.77
C ARG A 260 -17.91 -14.57 18.45
N VAL A 261 -17.18 -14.07 19.46
CA VAL A 261 -15.82 -13.55 19.32
C VAL A 261 -14.85 -14.72 19.12
N ILE A 262 -14.95 -15.77 19.94
CA ILE A 262 -14.19 -17.02 19.81
C ILE A 262 -14.34 -17.60 18.40
N THR A 263 -15.56 -17.72 17.87
CA THR A 263 -15.80 -18.21 16.51
C THR A 263 -15.08 -17.37 15.46
N LYS A 264 -15.03 -16.05 15.60
CA LYS A 264 -14.30 -15.18 14.64
C LYS A 264 -12.78 -15.40 14.73
N HIS A 265 -12.25 -15.61 15.92
CA HIS A 265 -10.84 -15.97 16.09
C HIS A 265 -10.51 -17.33 15.48
N LYS A 266 -11.35 -18.34 15.72
CA LYS A 266 -11.21 -19.67 15.10
C LYS A 266 -11.25 -19.56 13.58
N ASN A 267 -12.17 -18.79 13.01
CA ASN A 267 -12.26 -18.58 11.57
C ASN A 267 -11.01 -17.90 10.99
N LEU A 268 -10.43 -16.92 11.70
CA LEU A 268 -9.18 -16.27 11.29
C LEU A 268 -8.02 -17.28 11.25
N VAL A 269 -7.85 -18.07 12.31
CA VAL A 269 -6.77 -19.06 12.44
C VAL A 269 -6.94 -20.20 11.43
N CYS A 270 -8.17 -20.70 11.27
CA CYS A 270 -8.51 -21.71 10.27
C CYS A 270 -8.23 -21.21 8.84
N GLY A 271 -8.65 -19.98 8.53
CA GLY A 271 -8.35 -19.34 7.24
C GLY A 271 -6.86 -19.17 6.99
N PHE A 272 -6.09 -18.82 8.03
CA PHE A 272 -4.63 -18.78 7.96
C PHE A 272 -4.03 -20.15 7.65
N PHE A 273 -4.39 -21.22 8.39
CA PHE A 273 -3.87 -22.56 8.15
C PHE A 273 -4.17 -23.05 6.73
N LYS A 274 -5.39 -22.82 6.23
CA LYS A 274 -5.78 -23.14 4.85
C LYS A 274 -4.88 -22.52 3.80
N ASN A 275 -4.39 -21.31 4.05
CA ASN A 275 -3.48 -20.61 3.13
C ASN A 275 -2.04 -21.08 3.35
N ALA A 276 -1.60 -21.14 4.61
CA ALA A 276 -0.24 -21.48 4.99
C ALA A 276 0.17 -22.85 4.47
N SER A 277 -0.66 -23.88 4.64
CA SER A 277 -0.36 -25.25 4.18
C SER A 277 -0.08 -25.32 2.67
N ARG A 278 -0.75 -24.47 1.88
CA ARG A 278 -0.55 -24.38 0.42
C ARG A 278 0.68 -23.54 0.04
N MET A 279 1.30 -22.85 0.98
CA MET A 279 2.46 -21.98 0.79
C MET A 279 3.75 -22.58 1.36
N LEU A 280 3.70 -23.78 1.94
CA LEU A 280 4.90 -24.48 2.41
C LEU A 280 5.68 -25.13 1.27
N ARG A 281 7.01 -25.17 1.42
CA ARG A 281 7.92 -26.10 0.74
C ARG A 281 7.80 -27.51 1.35
N PRO A 282 8.34 -28.56 0.70
CA PRO A 282 8.49 -29.86 1.36
C PRO A 282 9.17 -29.69 2.73
N TYR A 283 8.63 -30.32 3.78
CA TYR A 283 9.10 -30.19 5.18
C TYR A 283 8.99 -28.79 5.79
N GLY A 284 8.22 -27.89 5.17
CA GLY A 284 7.93 -26.58 5.75
C GLY A 284 7.06 -26.68 7.00
N GLU A 285 7.17 -25.69 7.88
CA GLU A 285 6.43 -25.64 9.15
C GLU A 285 5.61 -24.37 9.29
N VAL A 286 4.49 -24.49 10.01
CA VAL A 286 3.70 -23.35 10.47
C VAL A 286 3.86 -23.21 11.97
N HIS A 287 4.23 -22.02 12.42
CA HIS A 287 4.45 -21.69 13.82
C HIS A 287 3.37 -20.71 14.27
N VAL A 288 2.60 -21.04 15.31
CA VAL A 288 1.56 -20.17 15.87
C VAL A 288 1.81 -19.96 17.35
N SER A 289 2.23 -18.75 17.73
CA SER A 289 2.32 -18.39 19.16
C SER A 289 0.95 -17.97 19.67
N HIS A 290 0.47 -18.64 20.73
CA HIS A 290 -0.87 -18.42 21.25
C HIS A 290 -0.95 -18.69 22.76
N LYS A 291 -1.93 -18.06 23.43
CA LYS A 291 -2.16 -18.27 24.86
C LYS A 291 -2.91 -19.58 25.08
N THR A 292 -2.47 -20.37 26.06
CA THR A 292 -3.09 -21.67 26.38
C THR A 292 -4.08 -21.61 27.55
N ALA A 293 -4.21 -20.46 28.21
CA ALA A 293 -5.19 -20.27 29.28
C ALA A 293 -6.58 -19.93 28.75
N TYR A 294 -7.61 -20.10 29.57
CA TYR A 294 -8.97 -19.64 29.27
C TYR A 294 -9.01 -18.12 29.01
N PRO A 295 -9.83 -17.63 28.06
CA PRO A 295 -10.72 -18.36 27.14
C PRO A 295 -10.02 -18.83 25.85
N PHE A 296 -8.72 -18.58 25.71
CA PHE A 296 -7.96 -18.84 24.49
C PHE A 296 -7.86 -20.34 24.17
N ASN A 297 -7.76 -21.20 25.18
CA ASN A 297 -7.81 -22.66 24.99
C ASN A 297 -9.03 -23.15 24.21
N LEU A 298 -10.17 -22.45 24.29
CA LEU A 298 -11.40 -22.79 23.54
C LEU A 298 -11.26 -22.66 22.02
N TRP A 299 -10.18 -22.05 21.54
CA TRP A 299 -9.94 -21.90 20.10
C TRP A 299 -9.56 -23.24 19.45
N ASN A 300 -9.06 -24.19 20.25
CA ASN A 300 -8.61 -25.52 19.82
C ASN A 300 -7.74 -25.48 18.55
N ILE A 301 -6.61 -24.77 18.63
CA ILE A 301 -5.76 -24.46 17.46
C ILE A 301 -5.27 -25.73 16.76
N GLU A 302 -4.95 -26.79 17.50
CA GLU A 302 -4.56 -28.08 16.92
C GLU A 302 -5.64 -28.67 16.01
N GLU A 303 -6.89 -28.67 16.46
CA GLU A 303 -8.02 -29.18 15.67
C GLU A 303 -8.20 -28.34 14.39
N LEU A 304 -8.05 -27.00 14.50
CA LEU A 304 -8.11 -26.13 13.32
C LEU A 304 -6.97 -26.40 12.33
N ALA A 305 -5.78 -26.76 12.82
CA ALA A 305 -4.64 -27.11 12.00
C ALA A 305 -4.86 -28.47 11.29
N SER A 306 -5.35 -29.48 12.02
CA SER A 306 -5.61 -30.82 11.48
C SER A 306 -6.68 -30.81 10.38
N GLN A 307 -7.73 -30.00 10.54
CA GLN A 307 -8.74 -29.74 9.50
C GLN A 307 -8.16 -29.16 8.20
N ASN A 308 -6.93 -28.62 8.23
CA ASN A 308 -6.24 -28.00 7.09
C ASN A 308 -4.97 -28.77 6.67
N SER A 309 -4.93 -30.07 6.97
CA SER A 309 -3.85 -30.99 6.59
C SER A 309 -2.48 -30.63 7.20
N LEU A 310 -2.49 -30.03 8.40
CA LEU A 310 -1.30 -29.81 9.21
C LEU A 310 -1.38 -30.70 10.45
N SER A 311 -0.29 -31.39 10.78
CA SER A 311 -0.16 -32.13 12.04
C SER A 311 0.64 -31.31 13.03
N LEU A 312 0.27 -31.37 14.31
CA LEU A 312 1.12 -30.84 15.37
C LEU A 312 2.43 -31.61 15.37
N PHE A 313 3.54 -30.86 15.34
CA PHE A 313 4.87 -31.42 15.53
C PHE A 313 5.29 -31.34 17.00
N GLU A 314 5.18 -30.16 17.61
CA GLU A 314 5.59 -29.93 19.00
C GLU A 314 4.86 -28.75 19.64
N HIS A 315 4.86 -28.71 20.97
CA HIS A 315 4.54 -27.52 21.75
C HIS A 315 5.82 -26.95 22.35
N VAL A 316 6.11 -25.69 22.04
CA VAL A 316 7.25 -24.97 22.62
C VAL A 316 6.72 -23.85 23.52
N LYS A 317 7.26 -23.76 24.73
CA LYS A 317 6.95 -22.66 25.64
C LYS A 317 7.52 -21.36 25.04
N PHE A 318 6.68 -20.35 24.85
CA PHE A 318 7.11 -19.04 24.38
C PHE A 318 7.69 -18.24 25.55
N GLU A 319 9.01 -18.08 25.59
CA GLU A 319 9.70 -17.25 26.57
C GLU A 319 10.13 -15.93 25.91
N ILE A 320 9.63 -14.80 26.40
CA ILE A 320 9.91 -13.49 25.78
C ILE A 320 11.39 -13.12 25.78
N GLN A 321 12.15 -13.62 26.76
CA GLN A 321 13.60 -13.43 26.88
C GLN A 321 14.38 -14.04 25.71
N ASP A 322 13.83 -15.06 25.02
CA ASP A 322 14.46 -15.68 23.87
C ASP A 322 14.36 -14.81 22.61
N TYR A 323 13.57 -13.72 22.67
CA TYR A 323 13.35 -12.78 21.57
C TYR A 323 13.71 -11.34 21.98
N PRO A 324 15.01 -11.01 22.12
CA PRO A 324 15.45 -9.66 22.46
C PRO A 324 14.85 -8.60 21.54
N GLY A 325 14.25 -7.55 22.13
CA GLY A 325 13.58 -6.49 21.39
C GLY A 325 12.13 -6.78 20.99
N TYR A 326 11.63 -8.01 21.20
CA TYR A 326 10.21 -8.33 21.03
C TYR A 326 9.37 -7.70 22.14
N ASN A 327 8.40 -6.87 21.76
CA ASN A 327 7.46 -6.25 22.69
C ASN A 327 6.03 -6.54 22.24
N ASN A 328 5.34 -7.43 22.98
CA ASN A 328 3.94 -7.73 22.73
C ASN A 328 3.05 -6.57 23.19
N LYS A 329 2.50 -5.83 22.23
CA LYS A 329 1.67 -4.64 22.51
C LYS A 329 0.38 -4.92 23.28
N ARG A 330 -0.09 -6.18 23.34
CA ARG A 330 -1.27 -6.55 24.12
C ARG A 330 -0.98 -6.72 25.63
N GLY A 331 0.29 -6.82 26.02
CA GLY A 331 0.71 -6.85 27.44
C GLY A 331 0.79 -5.45 28.08
N GLU A 332 1.16 -4.41 27.31
CA GLU A 332 1.32 -3.03 27.80
C GLU A 332 -0.01 -2.26 27.99
N GLU A 333 -1.06 -2.56 27.21
CA GLU A 333 -2.36 -1.87 27.34
C GLU A 333 -3.06 -2.11 28.69
N VAL A 334 -2.73 -3.22 29.37
CA VAL A 334 -3.26 -3.54 30.71
C VAL A 334 -2.66 -2.62 31.79
N LEU A 335 -1.43 -2.15 31.60
CA LEU A 335 -0.74 -1.27 32.56
C LEU A 335 -1.09 0.21 32.38
N LYS A 336 -1.59 0.61 31.20
CA LYS A 336 -1.95 2.00 30.90
C LYS A 336 -3.38 2.38 31.28
N ASN A 337 -4.20 1.44 31.76
CA ASN A 337 -5.59 1.71 32.16
C ASN A 337 -6.00 0.93 33.44
N PRO A 338 -5.56 1.37 34.64
CA PRO A 338 -5.89 0.70 35.90
C PRO A 338 -7.38 0.77 36.28
N LYS A 339 -8.20 1.58 35.60
CA LYS A 339 -9.63 1.78 35.91
C LYS A 339 -10.57 0.62 35.54
N ARG A 340 -10.06 -0.53 35.09
CA ARG A 340 -10.88 -1.75 34.87
C ARG A 340 -10.62 -2.87 35.87
N VAL A 341 -9.75 -2.67 36.86
CA VAL A 341 -9.36 -3.72 37.82
C VAL A 341 -10.20 -3.72 39.10
N HIS A 342 -10.86 -2.62 39.47
CA HIS A 342 -11.76 -2.60 40.64
C HIS A 342 -13.17 -3.09 40.31
N GLN A 343 -13.27 -4.38 39.98
CA GLN A 343 -14.45 -5.22 40.21
C GLN A 343 -14.02 -6.66 39.91
N LYS A 344 -13.23 -7.24 40.82
CA LYS A 344 -12.99 -8.69 40.98
C LYS A 344 -11.98 -8.93 42.10
N GLU A 345 -12.36 -8.56 43.31
CA GLU A 345 -11.94 -9.31 44.50
C GLU A 345 -13.21 -9.69 45.25
N GLY A 346 -13.34 -10.97 45.51
CA GLY A 346 -14.55 -11.66 45.95
C GLY A 346 -14.37 -13.15 45.78
N THR A 347 -13.39 -13.69 46.50
CA THR A 347 -13.16 -15.10 46.85
C THR A 347 -14.33 -15.68 47.67
N PRO A 348 -14.38 -17.00 47.92
CA PRO A 348 -13.42 -18.06 47.56
C PRO A 348 -13.84 -18.95 46.39
#